data_AF-A0A7R9HUK5-F1
#
_entry.id   AF-A0A7R9HUK5-F1
#
_cell.length_a   1.000
_cell.length_b   1.000
_cell.length_c   1.000
_cell.angle_alpha   90.00
_cell.angle_beta   90.00
_cell.angle_gamma   90.00
#
_symmetry.space_group_name_H-M   'P 1'
#
loop_
_entity.id
_entity.type
_entity.pdbx_description
1 polymer ?
#
loop_
_entity_poly.entity_id
_entity_poly.type
_entity_poly.pdbx_seq_one_letter_code
_entity_poly.pdbx_strand_id
1 'polypeptide(L)'
;MFCLQNVSEHCSLFAPLCLGSKGWRQPGPPRTFPHLLYDASLAYHSSAILAKALDTITLRYRCRESSASGLAELCDELSRHGRRAAAASLGLPFAMKPDGFLLDTLETWQGPFPKKQEEYTLKSNQAYTCTSIKDMLSLFLSCCSYATLSHVTVANSACRVTAPFPQIFSDYVSIDGSTSDTKRFENTSVYSVPAIAGLHSSSSVGTMLESLHFQSNRLHFKKFHHFGSAGLEEDEYTECLDQLLQLRECYYEEFDV
;
A
#
# COMPACT_ATOMS: atom_id res chain seq x y z
N MET A 1 -18.02 9.08 -1.53
CA MET A 1 -18.92 8.30 -0.66
C MET A 1 -19.70 7.31 -1.49
N PHE A 2 -20.71 7.74 -2.26
CA PHE A 2 -21.52 6.84 -3.13
C PHE A 2 -20.71 5.85 -3.97
N CYS A 3 -19.67 6.31 -4.67
CA CYS A 3 -18.80 5.40 -5.43
C CYS A 3 -18.17 4.30 -4.56
N LEU A 4 -17.72 4.61 -3.34
CA LEU A 4 -17.12 3.61 -2.46
C LEU A 4 -18.15 2.65 -1.88
N GLN A 5 -19.36 3.12 -1.60
CA GLN A 5 -20.46 2.26 -1.17
C GLN A 5 -20.86 1.31 -2.30
N ASN A 6 -21.09 1.80 -3.51
CA ASN A 6 -21.38 0.96 -4.70
C ASN A 6 -20.25 -0.05 -4.98
N VAL A 7 -19.00 0.38 -4.90
CA VAL A 7 -17.84 -0.51 -5.08
C VAL A 7 -17.79 -1.57 -3.98
N SER A 8 -18.15 -1.24 -2.73
CA SER A 8 -18.17 -2.21 -1.63
C SER A 8 -19.22 -3.30 -1.79
N GLU A 9 -20.35 -3.01 -2.44
CA GLU A 9 -21.44 -3.97 -2.68
C GLU A 9 -21.16 -4.88 -3.89
N HIS A 10 -20.46 -4.35 -4.90
CA HIS A 10 -20.27 -5.05 -6.18
C HIS A 10 -18.87 -5.62 -6.41
N CYS A 11 -17.88 -5.25 -5.60
CA CYS A 11 -16.51 -5.77 -5.72
C CYS A 11 -16.18 -6.79 -4.64
N SER A 12 -15.45 -7.85 -5.00
CA SER A 12 -14.89 -8.80 -4.04
C SER A 12 -13.86 -8.15 -3.10
N LEU A 13 -13.10 -7.18 -3.62
CA LEU A 13 -12.13 -6.36 -2.89
C LEU A 13 -11.85 -5.08 -3.69
N PHE A 14 -11.65 -3.95 -3.03
CA PHE A 14 -11.15 -2.72 -3.64
C PHE A 14 -10.02 -2.09 -2.83
N ALA A 15 -9.15 -1.32 -3.48
CA ALA A 15 -8.05 -0.63 -2.82
C ALA A 15 -7.94 0.82 -3.36
N PRO A 16 -8.36 1.84 -2.59
CA PRO A 16 -8.21 3.22 -3.02
C PRO A 16 -6.73 3.61 -3.02
N LEU A 17 -6.24 4.15 -4.14
CA LEU A 17 -4.85 4.58 -4.30
C LEU A 17 -4.74 6.09 -4.28
N CYS A 18 -3.85 6.63 -3.45
CA CYS A 18 -3.61 8.06 -3.33
C CYS A 18 -2.19 8.33 -2.82
N LEU A 19 -1.53 9.35 -3.38
CA LEU A 19 -0.28 9.88 -2.85
C LEU A 19 -0.48 11.02 -1.85
N GLY A 20 -1.71 11.43 -1.57
CA GLY A 20 -2.03 12.35 -0.47
C GLY A 20 -1.93 11.66 0.89
N SER A 21 -1.42 12.38 1.89
CA SER A 21 -1.39 11.91 3.29
C SER A 21 -2.78 11.78 3.90
N LYS A 22 -3.76 12.54 3.39
CA LYS A 22 -5.18 12.46 3.74
C LYS A 22 -6.01 12.21 2.48
N GLY A 23 -7.13 11.52 2.66
CA GLY A 23 -8.12 11.33 1.60
C GLY A 23 -9.14 12.46 1.53
N TRP A 24 -9.97 12.39 0.48
CA TRP A 24 -11.25 13.11 0.31
C TRP A 24 -11.13 14.52 -0.27
N ARG A 25 -11.96 15.45 0.20
CA ARG A 25 -12.22 16.76 -0.43
C ARG A 25 -10.97 17.57 -0.76
N GLN A 26 -9.95 17.47 0.07
CA GLN A 26 -8.65 18.06 -0.18
C GLN A 26 -7.61 16.98 0.12
N PRO A 27 -6.86 16.52 -0.90
CA PRO A 27 -5.72 15.66 -0.63
C PRO A 27 -4.80 16.42 0.32
N GLY A 28 -4.45 15.78 1.45
CA GLY A 28 -3.48 16.36 2.38
C GLY A 28 -2.12 16.60 1.71
N PRO A 29 -1.08 17.04 2.45
CA PRO A 29 0.26 17.16 1.88
C PRO A 29 0.69 15.85 1.18
N PRO A 30 1.42 15.94 0.06
CA PRO A 30 1.90 14.76 -0.67
C PRO A 30 2.75 13.86 0.23
N ARG A 31 2.60 12.54 0.09
CA ARG A 31 3.37 11.53 0.81
C ARG A 31 4.83 11.63 0.41
N THR A 32 5.72 11.65 1.38
CA THR A 32 7.16 11.66 1.13
C THR A 32 7.68 10.24 0.97
N PHE A 33 8.58 10.04 0.02
CA PHE A 33 9.35 8.80 -0.12
C PHE A 33 10.83 9.14 0.10
N PRO A 34 11.58 8.37 0.90
CA PRO A 34 12.95 8.74 1.29
C PRO A 34 13.92 8.96 0.11
N HIS A 35 13.72 8.25 -1.00
CA HIS A 35 14.64 8.25 -2.14
C HIS A 35 14.00 8.69 -3.46
N LEU A 36 12.78 9.24 -3.43
CA LEU A 36 12.11 9.78 -4.62
C LEU A 36 11.95 11.29 -4.52
N LEU A 37 12.41 11.99 -5.55
CA LEU A 37 12.28 13.42 -5.77
C LEU A 37 11.16 13.68 -6.79
N TYR A 38 9.93 13.34 -6.42
CA TYR A 38 8.78 13.48 -7.31
C TYR A 38 8.06 14.82 -7.12
N ASP A 39 7.67 15.42 -8.23
CA ASP A 39 6.73 16.55 -8.26
C ASP A 39 5.28 16.05 -8.16
N ALA A 40 4.60 16.38 -7.06
CA ALA A 40 3.21 16.01 -6.81
C ALA A 40 2.19 16.76 -7.68
N SER A 41 2.58 17.88 -8.29
CA SER A 41 1.74 18.61 -9.25
C SER A 41 1.69 17.92 -10.62
N LEU A 42 2.70 17.09 -10.93
CA LEU A 42 2.79 16.36 -12.18
C LEU A 42 2.10 15.00 -12.05
N ALA A 43 0.93 14.86 -12.70
CA ALA A 43 0.18 13.61 -12.71
C ALA A 43 1.03 12.43 -13.20
N TYR A 44 1.93 12.66 -14.17
CA TYR A 44 2.85 11.63 -14.68
C TYR A 44 3.72 11.00 -13.59
N HIS A 45 4.27 11.79 -12.67
CA HIS A 45 5.05 11.25 -11.54
C HIS A 45 4.18 10.44 -10.59
N SER A 46 3.04 11.00 -10.21
CA SER A 46 2.12 10.34 -9.29
C SER A 46 1.61 9.02 -9.85
N SER A 47 1.18 9.01 -11.13
CA SER A 47 0.75 7.82 -11.85
C SER A 47 1.86 6.80 -11.99
N ALA A 48 3.12 7.20 -12.23
CA ALA A 48 4.24 6.27 -12.32
C ALA A 48 4.50 5.53 -10.99
N ILE A 49 4.43 6.25 -9.86
CA ILE A 49 4.58 5.66 -8.53
C ILE A 49 3.44 4.68 -8.23
N LEU A 50 2.18 5.08 -8.48
CA LEU A 50 1.02 4.21 -8.27
C LEU A 50 1.04 2.98 -9.20
N ALA A 51 1.45 3.17 -10.45
CA ALA A 51 1.64 2.07 -11.40
C ALA A 51 2.70 1.09 -10.91
N LYS A 52 3.80 1.58 -10.32
CA LYS A 52 4.84 0.71 -9.76
C LYS A 52 4.36 -0.05 -8.53
N ALA A 53 3.50 0.54 -7.69
CA ALA A 53 2.82 -0.18 -6.61
C ALA A 53 1.98 -1.33 -7.16
N LEU A 54 1.12 -1.07 -8.16
CA LEU A 54 0.28 -2.09 -8.78
C LEU A 54 1.09 -3.17 -9.51
N ASP A 55 2.12 -2.78 -10.25
CA ASP A 55 3.07 -3.69 -10.90
C ASP A 55 3.68 -4.66 -9.87
N THR A 56 4.12 -4.13 -8.73
CA THR A 56 4.72 -4.93 -7.65
C THR A 56 3.70 -5.83 -6.95
N ILE A 57 2.51 -5.32 -6.61
CA ILE A 57 1.43 -6.10 -5.95
C ILE A 57 0.95 -7.26 -6.83
N THR A 58 0.77 -7.00 -8.13
CA THR A 58 0.24 -7.99 -9.08
C THR A 58 1.30 -8.94 -9.62
N LEU A 59 2.56 -8.77 -9.24
CA LEU A 59 3.69 -9.57 -9.73
C LEU A 59 3.47 -11.07 -9.49
N ARG A 60 2.88 -11.43 -8.35
CA ARG A 60 2.51 -12.82 -8.00
C ARG A 60 1.64 -13.54 -9.03
N TYR A 61 0.87 -12.78 -9.83
CA TYR A 61 -0.01 -13.34 -10.87
C TYR A 61 0.63 -13.39 -12.26
N ARG A 62 1.80 -12.76 -12.42
CA ARG A 62 2.50 -12.64 -13.71
C ARG A 62 3.83 -13.39 -13.72
N CYS A 63 4.39 -13.71 -12.56
CA CYS A 63 5.61 -14.51 -12.45
C CYS A 63 5.31 -16.01 -12.42
N ARG A 64 5.95 -16.76 -13.34
CA ARG A 64 5.81 -18.22 -13.47
C ARG A 64 6.22 -19.02 -12.22
N GLU A 65 7.13 -18.49 -11.41
CA GLU A 65 7.69 -19.15 -10.23
C GLU A 65 6.82 -18.95 -8.97
N SER A 66 5.72 -18.20 -9.06
CA SER A 66 4.81 -18.04 -7.94
C SER A 66 3.83 -19.21 -7.87
N SER A 67 3.93 -20.02 -6.81
CA SER A 67 2.89 -20.94 -6.35
C SER A 67 1.68 -20.20 -5.76
N ALA A 68 1.42 -18.99 -6.25
CA ALA A 68 0.51 -18.05 -5.62
C ALA A 68 -0.93 -18.55 -5.75
N SER A 69 -1.64 -18.50 -4.62
CA SER A 69 -3.10 -18.58 -4.60
C SER A 69 -3.70 -17.60 -5.61
N GLY A 70 -4.83 -17.99 -6.21
CA GLY A 70 -5.51 -17.20 -7.23
C GLY A 70 -5.93 -15.82 -6.71
N LEU A 71 -6.27 -14.90 -7.62
CA LEU A 71 -6.76 -13.58 -7.22
C LEU A 71 -8.03 -13.67 -6.35
N ALA A 72 -8.90 -14.64 -6.62
CA ALA A 72 -10.10 -14.90 -5.82
C ALA A 72 -9.76 -15.22 -4.35
N GLU A 73 -8.79 -16.10 -4.13
CA GLU A 73 -8.38 -16.50 -2.77
C GLU A 73 -7.71 -15.33 -2.02
N LEU A 74 -6.93 -14.49 -2.71
CA LEU A 74 -6.43 -13.24 -2.10
C LEU A 74 -7.58 -12.32 -1.67
N CYS A 75 -8.60 -12.17 -2.52
CA CYS A 75 -9.78 -11.38 -2.18
C CYS A 75 -10.50 -11.98 -0.96
N ASP A 76 -10.70 -13.29 -0.92
CA ASP A 76 -11.35 -13.99 0.19
C ASP A 76 -10.58 -13.78 1.51
N GLU A 77 -9.24 -13.87 1.48
CA GLU A 77 -8.37 -13.66 2.64
C GLU A 77 -8.46 -12.22 3.21
N LEU A 78 -8.50 -11.22 2.32
CA LEU A 78 -8.52 -9.78 2.68
C LEU A 78 -9.93 -9.26 3.00
N SER A 79 -10.97 -9.92 2.51
CA SER A 79 -12.39 -9.54 2.65
C SER A 79 -13.14 -10.34 3.73
N ARG A 80 -12.40 -11.03 4.61
CA ARG A 80 -12.99 -11.75 5.76
C ARG A 80 -13.80 -10.83 6.66
N HIS A 81 -14.84 -11.37 7.26
CA HIS A 81 -15.71 -10.67 8.22
C HIS A 81 -16.40 -9.42 7.63
N GLY A 82 -16.86 -9.49 6.38
CA GLY A 82 -17.57 -8.38 5.75
C GLY A 82 -16.67 -7.23 5.25
N ARG A 83 -15.36 -7.34 5.44
CA ARG A 83 -14.38 -6.39 4.88
C ARG A 83 -14.42 -6.41 3.35
N ARG A 84 -14.18 -5.26 2.71
CA ARG A 84 -14.22 -5.09 1.24
C ARG A 84 -13.14 -4.17 0.67
N ALA A 85 -12.50 -3.39 1.54
CA ALA A 85 -11.40 -2.49 1.25
C ALA A 85 -10.04 -3.03 1.73
N ALA A 86 -8.98 -2.69 1.00
CA ALA A 86 -7.60 -2.88 1.44
C ALA A 86 -6.80 -1.58 1.28
N ALA A 87 -5.82 -1.37 2.16
CA ALA A 87 -4.81 -0.33 2.01
C ALA A 87 -3.65 -0.86 1.17
N ALA A 88 -3.17 -0.06 0.21
CA ALA A 88 -1.97 -0.37 -0.55
C ALA A 88 -0.75 0.35 0.04
N SER A 89 0.40 -0.32 0.04
CA SER A 89 1.66 0.25 0.48
C SER A 89 2.77 0.04 -0.55
N LEU A 90 3.77 0.93 -0.56
CA LEU A 90 4.91 0.90 -1.48
C LEU A 90 6.18 1.39 -0.80
N GLY A 91 7.27 0.64 -0.97
CA GLY A 91 8.65 1.07 -0.78
C GLY A 91 9.37 1.04 -2.13
N LEU A 92 9.83 2.21 -2.60
CA LEU A 92 10.45 2.40 -3.91
C LEU A 92 11.55 3.47 -3.85
N PRO A 93 12.82 3.12 -4.10
CA PRO A 93 13.39 1.78 -3.96
C PRO A 93 13.17 1.20 -2.56
N PHE A 94 13.22 -0.13 -2.45
CA PHE A 94 13.49 -0.80 -1.18
C PHE A 94 14.98 -0.64 -0.85
N ALA A 95 15.28 0.30 0.06
CA ALA A 95 16.58 0.93 0.25
C ALA A 95 17.69 0.02 0.81
N MET A 96 18.13 -0.97 0.02
CA MET A 96 19.27 -1.83 0.35
C MET A 96 20.59 -1.13 -0.01
N LYS A 97 21.57 -1.20 0.89
CA LYS A 97 22.93 -0.73 0.61
C LYS A 97 23.65 -1.65 -0.38
N PRO A 98 24.64 -1.14 -1.14
CA PRO A 98 25.58 -1.99 -1.86
C PRO A 98 26.16 -3.05 -0.92
N ASP A 99 26.10 -4.32 -1.32
CA ASP A 99 26.56 -5.49 -0.54
C ASP A 99 25.91 -5.65 0.84
N GLY A 100 24.80 -4.95 1.11
CA GLY A 100 24.08 -5.03 2.37
C GLY A 100 23.21 -6.29 2.46
N PHE A 101 23.08 -6.83 3.68
CA PHE A 101 22.18 -7.94 3.92
C PHE A 101 20.72 -7.47 4.03
N LEU A 102 19.80 -8.32 3.57
CA LEU A 102 18.36 -8.06 3.69
C LEU A 102 17.93 -7.88 5.15
N LEU A 103 18.50 -8.66 6.06
CA LEU A 103 18.17 -8.60 7.48
C LEU A 103 18.46 -7.21 8.06
N ASP A 104 19.65 -6.67 7.82
CA ASP A 104 20.06 -5.34 8.29
C ASP A 104 19.15 -4.24 7.74
N THR A 105 18.76 -4.40 6.47
CA THR A 105 17.81 -3.48 5.82
C THR A 105 16.46 -3.53 6.52
N LEU A 106 15.92 -4.73 6.78
CA LEU A 106 14.65 -4.93 7.49
C LEU A 106 14.70 -4.48 8.95
N GLU A 107 15.84 -4.57 9.62
CA GLU A 107 16.02 -4.05 10.99
C GLU A 107 15.88 -2.55 11.08
N THR A 108 16.42 -1.84 10.10
CA THR A 108 16.40 -0.37 10.03
C THR A 108 15.22 0.17 9.23
N TRP A 109 14.38 -0.71 8.68
CA TRP A 109 13.35 -0.29 7.74
C TRP A 109 12.20 0.46 8.40
N GLN A 110 12.04 1.72 8.04
CA GLN A 110 10.89 2.57 8.41
C GLN A 110 9.80 2.52 7.33
N GLY A 111 9.53 1.33 6.81
CA GLY A 111 8.59 1.11 5.72
C GLY A 111 7.14 1.42 6.07
N PRO A 112 6.24 1.41 5.07
CA PRO A 112 4.81 1.66 5.28
C PRO A 112 4.06 0.50 5.94
N PHE A 113 4.76 -0.56 6.35
CA PHE A 113 4.17 -1.69 7.09
C PHE A 113 4.04 -1.36 8.58
N PRO A 114 3.20 -2.10 9.33
CA PRO A 114 3.09 -1.95 10.77
C PRO A 114 4.49 -1.99 11.41
N LYS A 115 4.76 -1.03 12.30
CA LYS A 115 6.05 -0.99 13.01
C LYS A 115 6.21 -2.28 13.80
N LYS A 116 7.45 -2.76 13.90
CA LYS A 116 7.80 -3.81 14.87
C LYS A 116 7.30 -3.38 16.25
N GLN A 117 6.65 -4.30 16.95
CA GLN A 117 6.41 -4.11 18.38
C GLN A 117 7.77 -4.02 19.07
N GLU A 118 7.96 -3.01 19.92
CA GLU A 118 9.25 -2.63 20.52
C GLU A 118 9.92 -3.76 21.32
N GLU A 119 9.17 -4.80 21.71
CA GLU A 119 9.67 -5.96 22.45
C GLU A 119 10.22 -7.12 21.59
N TYR A 120 10.05 -7.10 20.26
CA TYR A 120 10.54 -8.16 19.38
C TYR A 120 11.64 -7.66 18.43
N THR A 121 12.88 -7.61 18.92
CA THR A 121 14.05 -7.77 18.05
C THR A 121 13.88 -9.11 17.33
N LEU A 122 14.03 -9.13 15.98
CA LEU A 122 14.12 -10.39 15.24
C LEU A 122 15.12 -11.26 15.99
N LYS A 123 14.66 -12.35 16.62
CA LYS A 123 15.56 -13.22 17.37
C LYS A 123 16.61 -13.67 16.36
N SER A 124 17.83 -13.15 16.48
CA SER A 124 18.88 -13.31 15.47
C SER A 124 19.02 -14.78 15.05
N ASN A 125 18.91 -15.69 16.03
CA ASN A 125 18.90 -17.14 15.83
C ASN A 125 17.81 -17.67 14.87
N GLN A 126 16.60 -17.10 14.84
CA GLN A 126 15.54 -17.51 13.90
C GLN A 126 15.79 -16.94 12.50
N ALA A 127 16.31 -15.71 12.38
CA ALA A 127 16.62 -15.13 11.08
C ALA A 127 17.70 -15.94 10.33
N TYR A 128 18.67 -16.54 11.05
CA TYR A 128 19.66 -17.44 10.46
C TYR A 128 19.10 -18.78 9.97
N THR A 129 17.88 -19.15 10.39
CA THR A 129 17.20 -20.35 9.86
C THR A 129 16.51 -20.10 8.53
N CYS A 130 16.33 -18.85 8.12
CA CYS A 130 15.73 -18.51 6.83
C CYS A 130 16.69 -18.89 5.69
N THR A 131 16.22 -19.73 4.77
CA THR A 131 17.03 -20.16 3.60
C THR A 131 16.70 -19.38 2.33
N SER A 132 15.63 -18.58 2.35
CA SER A 132 15.20 -17.76 1.22
C SER A 132 14.76 -16.36 1.65
N ILE A 133 14.73 -15.42 0.69
CA ILE A 133 14.18 -14.06 0.87
C ILE A 133 12.72 -14.14 1.32
N LYS A 134 11.95 -15.11 0.78
CA LYS A 134 10.55 -15.32 1.13
C LYS A 134 10.41 -15.68 2.61
N ASP A 135 11.25 -16.59 3.13
CA ASP A 135 11.21 -17.01 4.54
C ASP A 135 11.55 -15.84 5.45
N MET A 136 12.58 -15.05 5.10
CA MET A 136 13.01 -13.90 5.89
C MET A 136 11.94 -12.81 5.94
N LEU A 137 11.31 -12.48 4.80
CA LEU A 137 10.21 -11.51 4.76
C LEU A 137 8.96 -12.02 5.49
N SER A 138 8.65 -13.32 5.38
CA SER A 138 7.53 -13.94 6.10
C SER A 138 7.75 -13.88 7.61
N LEU A 139 8.96 -14.21 8.06
CA LEU A 139 9.37 -14.08 9.46
C LEU A 139 9.27 -12.62 9.93
N PHE A 140 9.82 -11.67 9.15
CA PHE A 140 9.75 -10.24 9.47
C PHE A 140 8.30 -9.76 9.67
N LEU A 141 7.37 -10.13 8.77
CA LEU A 141 5.97 -9.75 8.88
C LEU A 141 5.30 -10.37 10.10
N SER A 142 5.62 -11.64 10.43
CA SER A 142 5.12 -12.28 11.65
C SER A 142 5.58 -11.58 12.94
N CYS A 143 6.77 -10.98 12.93
CA CYS A 143 7.25 -10.16 14.05
C CYS A 143 6.58 -8.78 14.11
N CYS A 144 6.07 -8.27 12.98
CA CYS A 144 5.38 -6.97 12.95
C CYS A 144 3.91 -7.08 13.38
N SER A 145 3.28 -8.25 13.20
CA SER A 145 1.90 -8.49 13.64
C SER A 145 1.65 -9.95 13.99
N TYR A 146 1.40 -10.22 15.28
CA TYR A 146 1.31 -11.55 15.87
C TYR A 146 0.13 -12.42 15.38
N ALA A 147 -0.90 -11.85 14.75
CA ALA A 147 -2.10 -12.57 14.33
C ALA A 147 -2.51 -12.27 12.87
N THR A 148 -1.59 -11.76 12.04
CA THR A 148 -1.89 -11.43 10.65
C THR A 148 -1.45 -12.55 9.71
N LEU A 149 -2.41 -13.12 8.98
CA LEU A 149 -2.12 -13.97 7.84
C LEU A 149 -1.39 -13.13 6.78
N SER A 150 -0.14 -13.49 6.49
CA SER A 150 0.71 -12.77 5.53
C SER A 150 1.12 -13.71 4.40
N HIS A 151 0.84 -13.31 3.17
CA HIS A 151 1.32 -14.01 1.99
C HIS A 151 2.44 -13.23 1.31
N VAL A 152 3.64 -13.81 1.26
CA VAL A 152 4.81 -13.17 0.64
C VAL A 152 5.09 -13.78 -0.73
N THR A 153 5.41 -12.91 -1.69
CA THR A 153 5.90 -13.30 -3.01
C THR A 153 7.16 -12.50 -3.32
N VAL A 154 8.16 -13.18 -3.87
CA VAL A 154 9.46 -12.58 -4.21
C VAL A 154 9.72 -12.80 -5.69
N ALA A 155 10.20 -11.76 -6.35
CA ALA A 155 10.77 -11.85 -7.69
C ALA A 155 12.29 -11.82 -7.59
N ASN A 156 12.96 -12.69 -8.35
CA ASN A 156 14.43 -12.71 -8.41
C ASN A 156 15.01 -11.62 -9.33
N SER A 157 14.18 -10.71 -9.85
CA SER A 157 14.58 -9.61 -10.73
C SER A 157 14.05 -8.28 -10.22
N ALA A 158 14.92 -7.27 -10.14
CA ALA A 158 14.56 -5.91 -9.80
C ALA A 158 13.60 -5.28 -10.84
N CYS A 159 12.77 -4.34 -10.40
CA CYS A 159 11.82 -3.64 -11.26
C CYS A 159 12.57 -2.66 -12.17
N ARG A 160 12.44 -2.80 -13.49
CA ARG A 160 12.98 -1.82 -14.44
C ARG A 160 12.25 -0.47 -14.28
N VAL A 161 13.04 0.60 -14.34
CA VAL A 161 12.59 2.00 -14.22
C VAL A 161 13.19 2.87 -15.32
N THR A 162 13.46 2.27 -16.48
CA THR A 162 13.82 2.98 -17.72
C THR A 162 12.61 3.71 -18.31
N ALA A 163 12.83 4.55 -19.33
CA ALA A 163 11.75 5.19 -20.07
C ALA A 163 10.66 4.16 -20.47
N PRO A 164 9.37 4.47 -20.28
CA PRO A 164 8.78 5.76 -19.92
C PRO A 164 8.54 5.94 -18.41
N PHE A 165 9.35 5.35 -17.52
CA PHE A 165 9.30 5.70 -16.10
C PHE A 165 10.09 7.01 -15.84
N PRO A 166 9.57 7.96 -15.04
CA PRO A 166 10.27 9.19 -14.73
C PRO A 166 11.52 8.94 -13.88
N GLN A 167 12.63 9.59 -14.20
CA GLN A 167 13.88 9.49 -13.44
C GLN A 167 13.85 10.38 -12.20
N ILE A 168 12.90 10.10 -11.30
CA ILE A 168 12.62 10.83 -10.05
C ILE A 168 13.36 10.24 -8.84
N PHE A 169 14.49 9.57 -9.04
CA PHE A 169 15.29 9.02 -7.95
C PHE A 169 16.31 10.05 -7.48
N SER A 170 16.60 10.08 -6.18
CA SER A 170 17.65 10.94 -5.66
C SER A 170 19.03 10.55 -6.22
N ASP A 171 19.99 11.48 -6.11
CA ASP A 171 21.39 11.25 -6.48
C ASP A 171 22.05 10.12 -5.68
N TYR A 172 21.46 9.70 -4.56
CA TYR A 172 22.00 8.70 -3.64
C TYR A 172 21.49 7.28 -3.92
N VAL A 173 20.77 7.10 -5.02
CA VAL A 173 20.37 5.79 -5.54
C VAL A 173 21.36 5.40 -6.64
N SER A 174 21.86 4.18 -6.67
CA SER A 174 22.77 3.71 -7.71
C SER A 174 22.00 3.25 -8.97
N ILE A 175 22.71 2.89 -10.04
CA ILE A 175 22.12 2.44 -11.31
C ILE A 175 21.23 1.19 -11.12
N ASP A 176 21.62 0.32 -10.19
CA ASP A 176 20.95 -0.92 -9.82
C ASP A 176 19.86 -0.73 -8.73
N GLY A 177 19.71 0.50 -8.23
CA GLY A 177 18.71 0.87 -7.23
C GLY A 177 19.15 0.71 -5.78
N SER A 178 20.41 0.32 -5.53
CA SER A 178 20.99 0.33 -4.19
C SER A 178 21.14 1.75 -3.65
N THR A 179 21.06 1.95 -2.34
CA THR A 179 21.20 3.27 -1.70
C THR A 179 22.60 3.45 -1.13
N SER A 180 23.23 4.59 -1.40
CA SER A 180 24.61 4.88 -1.00
C SER A 180 24.71 6.24 -0.33
N ASP A 181 25.73 6.42 0.52
CA ASP A 181 26.10 7.74 1.06
C ASP A 181 26.86 8.58 0.02
N THR A 182 27.27 7.95 -1.09
CA THR A 182 27.95 8.60 -2.21
C THR A 182 26.95 8.95 -3.32
N LYS A 183 27.12 10.12 -3.92
CA LYS A 183 26.31 10.52 -5.07
C LYS A 183 26.66 9.68 -6.30
N ARG A 184 25.63 9.23 -7.00
CA ARG A 184 25.69 8.65 -8.35
C ARG A 184 26.35 9.65 -9.30
N PHE A 185 27.14 9.14 -10.24
CA PHE A 185 27.76 9.95 -11.28
C PHE A 185 26.71 10.76 -12.07
N GLU A 186 27.08 11.98 -12.43
CA GLU A 186 26.24 12.85 -13.25
C GLU A 186 25.87 12.18 -14.57
N ASN A 187 24.73 12.57 -15.14
CA ASN A 187 24.19 12.04 -16.40
C ASN A 187 23.94 10.52 -16.40
N THR A 188 23.87 9.90 -15.23
CA THR A 188 23.56 8.47 -15.08
C THR A 188 22.15 8.29 -14.53
N SER A 189 21.34 7.53 -15.25
CA SER A 189 19.96 7.19 -14.87
C SER A 189 19.91 5.90 -14.06
N VAL A 190 18.89 5.78 -13.20
CA VAL A 190 18.59 4.51 -12.52
C VAL A 190 17.94 3.57 -13.53
N TYR A 191 18.48 2.36 -13.66
CA TYR A 191 18.02 1.37 -14.62
C TYR A 191 16.96 0.44 -14.03
N SER A 192 17.18 -0.01 -12.81
CA SER A 192 16.26 -0.87 -12.06
C SER A 192 16.30 -0.55 -10.58
N VAL A 193 15.25 -0.91 -9.86
CA VAL A 193 15.19 -0.79 -8.40
C VAL A 193 14.56 -2.01 -7.76
N PRO A 194 15.04 -2.47 -6.60
CA PRO A 194 14.25 -3.34 -5.74
C PRO A 194 13.01 -2.56 -5.28
N ALA A 195 11.86 -3.21 -5.27
CA ALA A 195 10.61 -2.61 -4.82
C ALA A 195 9.87 -3.60 -3.93
N ILE A 196 9.15 -3.06 -2.94
CA ILE A 196 8.29 -3.85 -2.07
C ILE A 196 6.93 -3.15 -2.00
N ALA A 197 5.86 -3.93 -2.15
CA ALA A 197 4.51 -3.41 -2.08
C ALA A 197 3.59 -4.46 -1.47
N GLY A 198 2.48 -4.02 -0.88
CA GLY A 198 1.53 -4.93 -0.26
C GLY A 198 0.12 -4.37 -0.21
N LEU A 199 -0.84 -5.28 -0.05
CA LEU A 199 -2.23 -4.99 0.26
C LEU A 199 -2.52 -5.44 1.68
N HIS A 200 -3.19 -4.60 2.45
CA HIS A 200 -3.41 -4.79 3.88
C HIS A 200 -4.87 -4.56 4.23
N SER A 201 -5.48 -5.52 4.91
CA SER A 201 -6.81 -5.39 5.49
C SER A 201 -6.66 -5.20 7.00
N SER A 202 -6.63 -3.94 7.45
CA SER A 202 -6.33 -3.58 8.85
C SER A 202 -7.16 -2.39 9.34
N SER A 203 -7.08 -2.08 10.63
CA SER A 203 -7.79 -0.94 11.25
C SER A 203 -7.52 0.41 10.59
N SER A 204 -6.37 0.57 9.90
CA SER A 204 -6.07 1.77 9.09
C SER A 204 -7.11 2.05 8.01
N VAL A 205 -7.73 1.00 7.46
CA VAL A 205 -8.84 1.10 6.50
C VAL A 205 -10.11 1.59 7.19
N GLY A 206 -10.39 1.09 8.41
CA GLY A 206 -11.47 1.60 9.26
C GLY A 206 -11.32 3.11 9.53
N THR A 207 -10.12 3.56 9.90
CA THR A 207 -9.84 4.99 10.11
C THR A 207 -10.03 5.82 8.84
N MET A 208 -9.68 5.28 7.67
CA MET A 208 -9.95 5.92 6.39
C MET A 208 -11.45 6.04 6.11
N LEU A 209 -12.24 4.99 6.32
CA LEU A 209 -13.69 4.98 6.12
C LEU A 209 -14.38 5.96 7.08
N GLU A 210 -13.95 5.98 8.34
CA GLU A 210 -14.42 6.93 9.35
C GLU A 210 -14.13 8.39 8.94
N SER A 211 -12.92 8.65 8.42
CA SER A 211 -12.56 9.96 7.88
C SER A 211 -13.46 10.36 6.72
N LEU A 212 -13.80 9.43 5.81
CA LEU A 212 -14.73 9.70 4.72
C LEU A 212 -16.12 10.04 5.24
N HIS A 213 -16.61 9.26 6.20
CA HIS A 213 -17.90 9.47 6.82
C HIS A 213 -17.96 10.87 7.44
N PHE A 214 -16.98 11.23 8.27
CA PHE A 214 -16.90 12.54 8.91
C PHE A 214 -16.90 13.70 7.90
N GLN A 215 -16.12 13.59 6.81
CA GLN A 215 -16.05 14.64 5.79
C GLN A 215 -17.34 14.71 4.96
N SER A 216 -17.99 13.58 4.71
CA SER A 216 -19.25 13.51 3.96
C SER A 216 -20.39 14.04 4.81
N ASN A 217 -20.55 13.61 6.06
CA ASN A 217 -21.63 14.05 6.95
C ASN A 217 -21.70 15.58 7.17
N ARG A 218 -20.57 16.29 7.02
CA ARG A 218 -20.53 17.77 7.11
C ARG A 218 -21.08 18.50 5.87
N LEU A 219 -21.40 17.76 4.81
CA LEU A 219 -21.96 18.31 3.59
C LEU A 219 -23.45 18.60 3.79
N HIS A 220 -23.85 19.82 3.44
CA HIS A 220 -25.28 20.16 3.39
C HIS A 220 -25.82 19.68 2.05
N PHE A 221 -26.35 18.46 1.99
CA PHE A 221 -26.83 17.82 0.76
C PHE A 221 -27.72 18.74 -0.09
N LYS A 222 -28.64 19.46 0.55
CA LYS A 222 -29.56 20.43 -0.08
C LYS A 222 -28.88 21.54 -0.88
N LYS A 223 -27.60 21.84 -0.62
CA LYS A 223 -26.83 22.84 -1.38
C LYS A 223 -26.32 22.32 -2.73
N PHE A 224 -26.42 21.02 -2.99
CA PHE A 224 -25.92 20.39 -4.20
C PHE A 224 -27.07 19.95 -5.12
N HIS A 225 -27.83 20.92 -5.63
CA HIS A 225 -29.03 20.69 -6.45
C HIS A 225 -28.82 19.78 -7.67
N HIS A 226 -27.60 19.75 -8.24
CA HIS A 226 -27.26 18.88 -9.36
C HIS A 226 -27.47 17.38 -9.04
N PHE A 227 -27.26 16.96 -7.79
CA PHE A 227 -27.54 15.59 -7.38
C PHE A 227 -29.04 15.30 -7.33
N GLY A 228 -29.83 16.19 -6.74
CA GLY A 228 -31.29 16.06 -6.73
C GLY A 228 -31.89 16.06 -8.15
N SER A 229 -31.39 16.92 -9.05
CA SER A 229 -31.83 16.91 -10.46
C SER A 229 -31.40 15.65 -11.21
N ALA A 230 -30.39 14.93 -10.73
CA ALA A 230 -29.96 13.65 -11.27
C ALA A 230 -30.73 12.46 -10.66
N GLY A 231 -31.69 12.72 -9.77
CA GLY A 231 -32.55 11.70 -9.15
C GLY A 231 -32.05 11.15 -7.82
N LEU A 232 -31.00 11.74 -7.22
CA LEU A 232 -30.49 11.30 -5.92
C LEU A 232 -31.29 11.94 -4.79
N GLU A 233 -31.86 11.11 -3.91
CA GLU A 233 -32.71 11.53 -2.80
C GLU A 233 -31.91 11.74 -1.49
N GLU A 234 -32.48 12.49 -0.53
CA GLU A 234 -31.78 12.83 0.74
C GLU A 234 -31.68 11.64 1.70
N ASP A 235 -32.67 10.75 1.67
CA ASP A 235 -32.67 9.48 2.37
C ASP A 235 -31.61 8.52 1.80
N GLU A 236 -31.47 8.42 0.47
CA GLU A 236 -30.38 7.63 -0.16
C GLU A 236 -28.99 8.13 0.28
N TYR A 237 -28.83 9.45 0.42
CA TYR A 237 -27.60 10.03 0.95
C TYR A 237 -27.35 9.64 2.42
N THR A 238 -28.39 9.62 3.24
CA THR A 238 -28.33 9.25 4.65
C THR A 238 -28.04 7.75 4.81
N GLU A 239 -28.70 6.90 4.04
CA GLU A 239 -28.46 5.46 4.01
C GLU A 239 -27.01 5.15 3.62
N CYS A 240 -26.48 5.84 2.62
CA CYS A 240 -25.10 5.64 2.18
C CYS A 240 -24.07 6.05 3.27
N LEU A 241 -24.38 7.02 4.13
CA LEU A 241 -23.56 7.34 5.32
C LEU A 241 -23.60 6.20 6.34
N ASP A 242 -24.78 5.64 6.61
CA ASP A 242 -24.95 4.55 7.57
C ASP A 242 -24.25 3.26 7.11
N GLN A 243 -24.38 2.90 5.83
CA GLN A 243 -23.67 1.77 5.23
C GLN A 243 -22.14 1.92 5.31
N LEU A 244 -21.63 3.15 5.19
CA LEU A 244 -20.20 3.43 5.34
C LEU A 244 -19.72 3.17 6.78
N LEU A 245 -20.54 3.50 7.78
CA LEU A 245 -20.25 3.16 9.18
C LEU A 245 -20.31 1.65 9.42
N GLN A 246 -21.30 0.95 8.86
CA GLN A 246 -21.36 -0.52 8.96
C GLN A 246 -20.11 -1.18 8.38
N LEU A 247 -19.65 -0.73 7.21
CA LEU A 247 -18.41 -1.23 6.60
C LEU A 247 -17.19 -0.91 7.46
N ARG A 248 -17.17 0.26 8.13
CA ARG A 248 -16.09 0.66 9.04
C ARG A 248 -15.98 -0.30 10.23
N GLU A 249 -17.09 -0.75 10.81
CA GLU A 249 -17.07 -1.66 11.97
C GLU A 249 -16.35 -2.97 11.66
N CYS A 250 -16.47 -3.50 10.44
CA CYS A 250 -15.77 -4.71 10.01
C CYS A 250 -14.23 -4.64 10.13
N TYR A 251 -13.65 -3.45 10.32
CA TYR A 251 -12.20 -3.23 10.48
C TYR A 251 -11.74 -2.96 11.91
N TYR A 252 -12.66 -2.78 12.85
CA TYR A 252 -12.38 -2.53 14.26
C TYR A 252 -12.79 -3.69 15.17
N GLU A 253 -13.60 -4.62 14.67
CA GLU A 253 -13.89 -5.87 15.38
C GLU A 253 -12.60 -6.72 15.47
N GLU A 254 -12.01 -6.74 16.66
CA GLU A 254 -11.05 -7.75 17.07
C GLU A 254 -11.81 -9.08 17.15
N PHE A 255 -11.76 -9.86 16.08
CA PHE A 255 -12.20 -11.24 16.16
C PHE A 255 -11.18 -11.98 17.02
N ASP A 256 -11.60 -12.38 18.22
CA ASP A 256 -10.90 -13.36 19.03
C ASP A 256 -10.59 -14.57 18.13
N VAL A 257 -9.29 -14.81 17.88
CA VAL A 257 -8.77 -16.03 17.24
C VAL A 257 -8.44 -17.03 18.32
#